data_AF-A0A553E912-F1
#
_entry.id   AF-A0A553E912-F1
#
_cell.length_a   1.000
_cell.length_b   1.000
_cell.length_c   1.000
_cell.angle_alpha   90.00
_cell.angle_beta   90.00
_cell.angle_gamma   90.00
#
_symmetry.space_group_name_H-M   'P 1'
#
loop_
_entity.id
_entity.type
_entity.pdbx_description
1 polymer ?
#
loop_
_entity_poly.entity_id
_entity_poly.type
_entity_poly.pdbx_seq_one_letter_code
_entity_poly.pdbx_strand_id
1 'polypeptide(L)' 'MELYTVQIKIAVPNAQSVSKLDVSKLTTGNYFLKMSTDKGSSTMKFIKE' A
#
# COMPACT_ATOMS: atom_id res chain seq x y z
N MET A 1 -20.10 18.12 -11.17
CA MET A 1 -18.73 17.60 -11.41
C MET A 1 -18.45 16.63 -10.28
N GLU A 2 -18.37 15.34 -10.57
CA GLU A 2 -18.05 14.32 -9.57
C GLU A 2 -16.64 13.78 -9.86
N LEU A 3 -15.77 13.82 -8.86
CA LEU A 3 -14.43 13.23 -8.94
C LEU A 3 -14.52 11.78 -8.44
N TYR A 4 -14.49 10.83 -9.36
CA TYR A 4 -14.37 9.41 -9.02
C TYR A 4 -12.88 9.06 -8.82
N THR A 5 -12.48 8.74 -7.59
CA THR A 5 -11.13 8.22 -7.34
C THR A 5 -11.15 6.70 -7.39
N VAL A 6 -10.56 6.09 -8.41
CA VAL A 6 -10.28 4.64 -8.40
C VAL A 6 -8.98 4.42 -7.64
N GLN A 7 -9.07 3.77 -6.47
CA GLN A 7 -7.91 3.37 -5.68
C GLN A 7 -7.90 1.85 -5.54
N ILE A 8 -6.86 1.19 -6.05
CA ILE A 8 -6.65 -0.24 -5.80
C ILE A 8 -6.06 -0.38 -4.39
N LYS A 9 -6.84 -0.95 -3.46
CA LYS A 9 -6.42 -1.22 -2.09
C LYS A 9 -6.10 -2.69 -1.93
N ILE A 10 -4.85 -3.00 -1.59
CA ILE A 10 -4.41 -4.35 -1.23
C ILE A 10 -4.24 -4.39 0.28
N ALA A 11 -5.04 -5.20 0.97
CA ALA A 11 -4.93 -5.40 2.41
C ALA A 11 -4.10 -6.64 2.70
N VAL A 12 -3.13 -6.52 3.61
CA VAL A 12 -2.36 -7.64 4.15
C VAL A 12 -2.84 -7.90 5.58
N PRO A 13 -3.69 -8.91 5.81
CA PRO A 13 -4.16 -9.22 7.16
C PRO A 13 -3.03 -9.83 8.00
N ASN A 14 -3.14 -9.71 9.34
CA ASN A 14 -2.20 -10.30 10.30
C ASN A 14 -0.72 -9.89 10.09
N ALA A 15 -0.50 -8.62 9.73
CA ALA A 15 0.83 -8.11 9.39
C ALA A 15 1.74 -7.84 10.61
N GLN A 16 1.41 -8.30 11.82
CA GLN A 16 2.17 -7.94 13.05
C GLN A 16 3.64 -8.36 13.00
N SER A 17 3.97 -9.44 12.29
CA SER A 17 5.34 -9.95 12.13
C SER A 17 5.85 -9.90 10.69
N VAL A 18 5.12 -9.23 9.80
CA VAL A 18 5.50 -9.11 8.39
C VAL A 18 6.58 -8.04 8.24
N SER A 19 7.74 -8.44 7.73
CA SER A 19 8.87 -7.53 7.45
C SER A 19 9.14 -7.34 5.96
N LYS A 20 8.48 -8.11 5.09
CA LYS A 20 8.65 -8.08 3.63
C LYS A 20 7.31 -8.23 2.94
N LEU A 21 7.11 -7.48 1.85
CA LEU A 21 5.93 -7.55 1.00
C LEU A 21 6.37 -7.91 -0.41
N ASP A 22 5.78 -8.96 -0.99
CA ASP A 22 5.96 -9.28 -2.41
C ASP A 22 5.07 -8.37 -3.25
N VAL A 23 5.71 -7.60 -4.14
CA VAL A 23 5.06 -6.65 -5.05
C VAL A 23 5.22 -7.06 -6.52
N SER A 24 5.68 -8.28 -6.79
CA SER A 24 5.93 -8.78 -8.15
C SER A 24 4.68 -8.78 -9.04
N LYS A 25 3.50 -8.91 -8.45
CA LYS A 25 2.21 -8.91 -9.15
C LYS A 25 1.66 -7.50 -9.45
N LEU A 26 2.31 -6.46 -8.96
CA LEU A 26 1.93 -5.08 -9.26
C LEU A 26 2.39 -4.70 -10.66
N THR A 27 1.52 -4.01 -11.41
CA THR A 27 1.91 -3.39 -12.67
C THR A 27 2.87 -2.23 -12.42
N THR A 28 3.67 -1.86 -13.42
CA THR A 28 4.51 -0.65 -13.40
C THR A 28 3.67 0.57 -13.00
N GLY A 29 4.19 1.41 -12.11
CA GLY A 29 3.45 2.58 -11.63
C GLY A 29 3.89 3.12 -10.27
N ASN A 30 3.16 4.15 -9.82
CA ASN A 30 3.37 4.79 -8.52
C ASN A 30 2.44 4.15 -7.46
N TYR A 31 3.00 3.80 -6.30
CA TYR A 31 2.27 3.19 -5.21
C TYR A 31 2.51 3.91 -3.90
N PHE A 32 1.50 3.91 -3.05
CA PHE A 32 1.60 4.33 -1.65
C PHE A 32 1.38 3.12 -0.75
N LEU A 33 2.36 2.78 0.07
CA LEU A 33 2.21 1.86 1.18
C LEU A 33 1.81 2.66 2.42
N LYS A 34 0.63 2.37 2.97
CA LYS A 34 0.18 2.92 4.26
C LYS A 34 0.15 1.80 5.29
N MET A 35 0.86 1.99 6.38
CA MET A 35 0.84 1.10 7.55
C MET A 35 0.19 1.83 8.71
N SER A 36 -0.84 1.23 9.31
CA SER A 36 -1.53 1.75 10.48
C SER A 36 -1.44 0.73 11.61
N THR A 37 -1.02 1.21 12.78
CA THR A 37 -0.85 0.44 14.02
C THR A 37 -1.58 1.16 15.15
N ASP A 38 -1.71 0.51 16.29
CA ASP A 38 -2.17 1.11 17.54
C ASP A 38 -1.32 2.31 17.98
N LYS A 39 -0.03 2.32 17.65
CA LYS A 39 0.92 3.40 17.97
C LYS A 39 0.95 4.54 16.94
N GLY A 40 0.19 4.43 15.85
CA GLY A 40 0.12 5.46 14.80
C GLY A 40 0.28 4.89 13.41
N SER A 41 0.49 5.78 12.44
CA SER A 41 0.57 5.42 11.02
C SER A 41 1.81 5.95 10.32
N SER A 42 2.33 5.17 9.38
CA SER A 42 3.40 5.55 8.46
C SER A 42 2.93 5.40 7.01
N THR A 43 3.46 6.25 6.13
CA THR A 43 3.17 6.19 4.69
C THR A 43 4.46 6.33 3.90
N MET A 44 4.63 5.49 2.89
CA MET A 44 5.77 5.48 1.98
C MET A 44 5.28 5.48 0.54
N LYS A 45 5.90 6.28 -0.33
CA LYS A 45 5.69 6.22 -1.78
C LYS A 45 6.85 5.46 -2.44
N PHE A 46 6.54 4.57 -3.38
CA PHE A 46 7.55 3.93 -4.23
C PHE A 46 7.07 3.83 -5.68
N ILE A 47 8.02 3.58 -6.59
CA ILE A 47 7.76 3.36 -8.01
C ILE A 47 8.12 1.91 -8.32
N LYS A 48 7.20 1.19 -8.96
CA LYS A 48 7.48 -0.13 -9.55
C LYS A 48 7.82 0.10 -11.02
N GLU A 49 9.02 -0.31 -11.42
CA GLU A 49 9.46 -0.36 -12.83
C GLU A 49 8.93 -1.60 -13.53
#